data_AF-A0A177YKI7-F1
#
_entry.id   AF-A0A177YKI7-F1
#
_cell.length_a   1.000
_cell.length_b   1.000
_cell.length_c   1.000
_cell.angle_alpha   90.00
_cell.angle_beta   90.00
_cell.angle_gamma   90.00
#
_symmetry.space_group_name_H-M   'P 1'
#
loop_
_entity.id
_entity.type
_entity.pdbx_description
1 polymer ?
#
loop_
_entity_poly.entity_id
_entity_poly.type
_entity_poly.pdbx_seq_one_letter_code
_entity_poly.pdbx_strand_id
1 'polypeptide(L)'
;MNSTRPMQPPERQPLGFWTVRAGEAIRRRTQGALRDIGMTQPEWWLLHQISLHPGGVARNATVEKIGHNDTPRAIVDAIESAMSKGWISASTSMLTFTIAGAEQFTRAETLQRELQTERMQGITEDEFATTILVLQRTIENVGGDAWHW
;
A
#
# COMPACT_ATOMS: atom_id res chain seq x y z
N MET A 1 -15.98 34.01 -18.60
CA MET A 1 -15.82 32.97 -19.63
C MET A 1 -14.76 32.00 -19.16
N ASN A 2 -15.15 30.86 -18.58
CA ASN A 2 -14.20 29.80 -18.23
C ASN A 2 -13.93 29.01 -19.51
N SER A 3 -12.92 29.43 -20.29
CA SER A 3 -12.40 28.61 -21.38
C SER A 3 -11.63 27.45 -20.77
N THR A 4 -12.32 26.36 -20.46
CA THR A 4 -11.68 25.05 -20.29
C THR A 4 -11.05 24.70 -21.63
N ARG A 5 -9.73 24.86 -21.73
CA ARG A 5 -8.99 24.34 -22.89
C ARG A 5 -9.31 22.85 -23.00
N PRO A 6 -9.57 22.33 -24.21
CA PRO A 6 -9.75 20.90 -24.39
C PRO A 6 -8.47 20.18 -23.96
N MET A 7 -8.65 19.02 -23.32
CA MET A 7 -7.55 18.15 -22.91
C MET A 7 -6.77 17.71 -24.16
N GLN A 8 -5.44 17.69 -24.08
CA GLN A 8 -4.60 17.14 -25.15
C GLN A 8 -4.89 15.64 -25.32
N PRO A 9 -4.67 15.05 -26.50
CA PRO A 9 -4.76 13.60 -26.63
C PRO A 9 -3.72 12.91 -25.72
N PRO A 10 -3.99 11.69 -25.21
CA PRO A 10 -3.17 11.04 -24.16
C PRO A 10 -1.66 11.03 -24.42
N GLU A 11 -1.23 10.81 -25.66
CA GLU A 11 0.17 10.74 -26.08
C GLU A 11 0.92 12.09 -26.00
N ARG A 12 0.19 13.20 -25.78
CA ARG A 12 0.76 14.55 -25.57
C ARG A 12 0.64 15.04 -24.13
N GLN A 13 0.08 14.22 -23.24
CA GLN A 13 -0.09 14.60 -21.84
C GLN A 13 1.18 14.26 -21.04
N PRO A 14 1.53 15.06 -20.03
CA PRO A 14 2.73 14.83 -19.23
C PRO A 14 2.59 13.59 -18.34
N LEU A 15 3.39 12.54 -18.60
CA LEU A 15 3.38 11.30 -17.82
C LEU A 15 3.58 11.57 -16.31
N GLY A 16 4.56 12.40 -15.96
CA GLY A 16 4.88 12.73 -14.56
C GLY A 16 3.73 13.42 -13.80
N PHE A 17 2.84 14.13 -14.50
CA PHE A 17 1.64 14.69 -13.88
C PHE A 17 0.69 13.56 -13.48
N TRP A 18 0.39 12.65 -14.42
CA TRP A 18 -0.58 11.58 -14.17
C TRP A 18 -0.11 10.56 -13.16
N THR A 19 1.18 10.22 -13.13
CA THR A 19 1.73 9.32 -12.12
C THR A 19 1.53 9.84 -10.70
N VAL A 20 1.82 11.13 -10.47
CA VAL A 20 1.60 11.78 -9.17
C VAL A 20 0.12 11.82 -8.84
N ARG A 21 -0.73 12.25 -9.77
CA ARG A 21 -2.17 12.42 -9.50
C ARG A 21 -2.88 11.10 -9.25
N ALA A 22 -2.53 10.05 -9.99
CA ALA A 22 -3.03 8.69 -9.76
C ALA A 22 -2.56 8.15 -8.41
N GLY A 23 -1.25 8.24 -8.12
CA GLY A 23 -0.69 7.78 -6.85
C GLY A 23 -1.31 8.47 -5.63
N GLU A 24 -1.50 9.79 -5.70
CA GLU A 24 -2.20 10.55 -4.67
C GLU A 24 -3.66 10.12 -4.48
N ALA A 25 -4.40 9.93 -5.57
CA ALA A 25 -5.81 9.51 -5.51
C ALA A 25 -5.94 8.12 -4.87
N ILE A 26 -5.10 7.17 -5.29
CA ILE A 26 -5.04 5.82 -4.72
C ILE A 26 -4.67 5.89 -3.24
N ARG A 27 -3.64 6.64 -2.87
CA ARG A 27 -3.22 6.81 -1.47
C ARG A 27 -4.36 7.36 -0.61
N ARG A 28 -4.99 8.45 -1.03
CA ARG A 28 -6.11 9.06 -0.29
C ARG A 28 -7.29 8.10 -0.13
N ARG A 29 -7.68 7.41 -1.20
CA ARG A 29 -8.80 6.44 -1.17
C ARG A 29 -8.52 5.27 -0.21
N THR A 30 -7.32 4.69 -0.29
CA THR A 30 -6.91 3.57 0.59
C THR A 30 -6.81 4.01 2.05
N GLN A 31 -6.17 5.15 2.34
CA GLN A 31 -6.05 5.67 3.70
C GLN A 31 -7.42 6.03 4.30
N GLY A 32 -8.34 6.55 3.47
CA GLY A 32 -9.73 6.77 3.87
C GLY A 32 -10.40 5.48 4.32
N ALA A 33 -10.40 4.47 3.46
CA ALA A 33 -11.03 3.18 3.73
C ALA A 33 -10.44 2.48 4.97
N LEU A 34 -9.11 2.44 5.10
CA LEU A 34 -8.46 1.84 6.26
C LEU A 34 -8.85 2.55 7.56
N ARG A 35 -8.92 3.89 7.54
CA ARG A 35 -9.34 4.68 8.71
C ARG A 35 -10.76 4.35 9.13
N ASP A 36 -11.67 4.11 8.19
CA ASP A 36 -13.06 3.74 8.48
C ASP A 36 -13.19 2.40 9.24
N ILE A 37 -12.15 1.54 9.15
CA ILE A 37 -12.05 0.30 9.93
C ILE A 37 -11.08 0.41 11.13
N GLY A 38 -10.64 1.63 11.49
CA GLY A 38 -9.77 1.89 12.63
C GLY A 38 -8.29 1.53 12.40
N MET A 39 -7.86 1.39 11.15
CA MET A 39 -6.52 0.98 10.77
C MET A 39 -5.75 2.08 10.02
N THR A 40 -4.46 2.22 10.29
CA THR A 40 -3.57 3.07 9.49
C THR A 40 -2.90 2.26 8.37
N GLN A 41 -2.37 2.95 7.37
CA GLN A 41 -1.68 2.27 6.26
C GLN A 41 -0.39 1.54 6.70
N PRO A 42 0.45 2.09 7.60
CA PRO A 42 1.55 1.34 8.21
C PRO A 42 1.11 0.09 8.99
N GLU A 43 0.00 0.16 9.73
CA GLU A 43 -0.56 -1.01 10.41
C GLU A 43 -1.00 -2.09 9.42
N TRP A 44 -1.63 -1.71 8.30
CA TRP A 44 -1.96 -2.66 7.23
C TRP A 44 -0.71 -3.38 6.71
N TRP A 45 0.34 -2.65 6.36
CA TRP A 45 1.57 -3.27 5.87
C TRP A 45 2.21 -4.21 6.90
N LEU A 46 2.19 -3.82 8.18
CA LEU A 46 2.66 -4.65 9.27
C LEU A 46 1.87 -5.97 9.38
N LEU A 47 0.53 -5.90 9.44
CA LEU A 47 -0.28 -7.10 9.57
C LEU A 47 -0.18 -8.00 8.33
N HIS A 48 -0.15 -7.41 7.13
CA HIS A 48 0.12 -8.16 5.91
C HIS A 48 1.50 -8.82 5.93
N GLN A 49 2.53 -8.15 6.45
CA GLN A 49 3.84 -8.80 6.59
C GLN A 49 3.79 -9.98 7.57
N ILE A 50 3.05 -9.87 8.68
CA ILE A 50 2.89 -10.99 9.63
C ILE A 50 2.11 -12.15 8.99
N SER A 51 1.08 -11.87 8.18
CA SER A 51 0.26 -12.92 7.55
C SER A 51 1.03 -13.80 6.58
N LEU A 52 2.12 -13.30 6.00
CA LEU A 52 3.01 -14.09 5.15
C LEU A 52 3.88 -15.09 5.92
N HIS A 53 3.93 -15.00 7.26
CA HIS A 53 4.79 -15.83 8.12
C HIS A 53 3.99 -16.35 9.32
N PRO A 54 3.33 -17.53 9.20
CA PRO A 54 2.50 -18.10 10.28
C PRO A 54 3.25 -18.36 11.60
N GLY A 55 4.58 -18.52 11.55
CA GLY A 55 5.45 -18.65 12.73
C GLY A 55 5.85 -17.32 13.39
N GLY A 56 5.39 -16.19 12.84
CA GLY A 56 5.77 -14.84 13.23
C GLY A 56 6.92 -14.26 12.41
N VAL A 57 7.16 -12.97 12.58
CA VAL A 57 8.24 -12.22 11.92
C VAL A 57 9.14 -11.52 12.92
N ALA A 58 10.43 -11.44 12.63
CA ALA A 58 11.36 -10.70 13.47
C ALA A 58 11.11 -9.20 13.36
N ARG A 59 10.99 -8.50 14.50
CA ARG A 59 10.70 -7.05 14.56
C ARG A 59 11.61 -6.21 13.65
N ASN A 60 12.93 -6.42 13.74
CA ASN A 60 13.91 -5.66 12.97
C ASN A 60 13.80 -5.95 11.47
N ALA A 61 13.63 -7.22 11.10
CA ALA A 61 13.44 -7.62 9.71
C ALA A 61 12.16 -7.01 9.11
N THR A 62 11.08 -6.89 9.91
CA THR A 62 9.87 -6.19 9.47
C THR A 62 10.13 -4.72 9.19
N VAL A 63 10.79 -3.99 10.10
CA VAL A 63 11.10 -2.57 9.90
C VAL A 63 12.00 -2.35 8.69
N GLU A 64 13.01 -3.20 8.49
CA GLU A 64 13.88 -3.16 7.31
C GLU A 64 13.09 -3.42 6.02
N LYS A 65 12.20 -4.43 6.03
CA LYS A 65 11.47 -4.87 4.85
C LYS A 65 10.43 -3.88 4.35
N ILE A 66 9.66 -3.26 5.26
CA ILE A 66 8.52 -2.40 4.88
C ILE A 66 8.72 -0.92 5.26
N GLY A 67 9.85 -0.57 5.89
CA GLY A 67 10.16 0.82 6.27
C GLY A 67 10.25 1.79 5.12
N HIS A 68 10.64 1.32 3.92
CA HIS A 68 10.72 2.15 2.72
C HIS A 68 9.36 2.52 2.11
N ASN A 69 8.26 1.89 2.54
CA ASN A 69 6.91 2.24 2.08
C ASN A 69 6.44 3.59 2.65
N ASP A 70 7.05 4.01 3.76
CA ASP A 70 6.84 5.30 4.40
C ASP A 70 8.16 5.71 5.08
N THR A 71 8.28 5.46 6.39
CA THR A 71 9.55 5.59 7.11
C THR A 71 9.73 4.42 8.07
N PRO A 72 10.98 4.04 8.42
CA PRO A 72 11.23 3.04 9.46
C PRO A 72 10.55 3.37 10.79
N ARG A 73 10.50 4.66 11.16
CA ARG A 73 9.81 5.14 12.36
C ARG A 73 8.31 4.86 12.30
N ALA A 74 7.64 5.13 11.17
CA ALA A 74 6.21 4.85 11.02
C ALA A 74 5.89 3.35 11.23
N ILE A 75 6.79 2.44 10.83
CA ILE A 75 6.61 1.01 11.07
C ILE A 75 6.81 0.65 12.55
N VAL A 76 7.79 1.27 13.22
CA VAL A 76 7.97 1.12 14.67
C VAL A 76 6.70 1.56 15.42
N ASP A 77 6.16 2.73 15.07
CA ASP A 77 4.94 3.26 15.68
C ASP A 77 3.71 2.36 15.39
N ALA A 78 3.64 1.78 14.18
CA ALA A 78 2.61 0.82 13.82
C ALA A 78 2.67 -0.45 14.66
N ILE A 79 3.86 -0.95 14.99
CA ILE A 79 4.06 -2.11 15.87
C ILE A 79 3.55 -1.80 17.27
N GLU A 80 3.91 -0.63 17.81
CA GLU A 80 3.45 -0.19 19.14
C GLU A 80 1.93 -0.02 19.20
N SER A 81 1.35 0.62 18.17
CA SER A 81 -0.10 0.78 18.06
C SER A 81 -0.82 -0.57 17.93
N ALA A 82 -0.32 -1.49 17.09
CA ALA A 82 -0.92 -2.81 16.91
C ALA A 82 -0.83 -3.67 18.18
N MET A 83 0.24 -3.56 18.97
CA MET A 83 0.32 -4.17 20.31
C MET A 83 -0.71 -3.54 21.26
N SER A 84 -0.82 -2.21 21.29
CA SER A 84 -1.80 -1.50 22.14
C SER A 84 -3.25 -1.82 21.77
N LYS A 85 -3.54 -2.07 20.50
CA LYS A 85 -4.85 -2.50 19.99
C LYS A 85 -5.12 -3.99 20.21
N GLY A 86 -4.13 -4.74 20.73
CA GLY A 86 -4.23 -6.17 20.95
C GLY A 86 -4.28 -6.99 19.66
N TRP A 87 -3.82 -6.46 18.53
CA TRP A 87 -3.78 -7.17 17.25
C TRP A 87 -2.56 -8.09 17.13
N ILE A 88 -1.45 -7.71 17.76
CA ILE A 88 -0.23 -8.52 17.73
C ILE A 88 0.33 -8.72 19.12
N SER A 89 1.05 -9.82 19.29
CA SER A 89 1.88 -10.10 20.45
C SER A 89 3.34 -10.07 20.04
N ALA A 90 4.20 -9.55 20.91
CA ALA A 90 5.64 -9.64 20.78
C ALA A 90 6.18 -10.64 21.80
N SER A 91 6.88 -11.68 21.33
CA SER A 91 7.84 -12.40 22.16
C SER A 91 9.20 -11.68 22.11
N THR A 92 10.25 -12.25 22.72
CA THR A 92 11.60 -11.66 22.76
C THR A 92 12.14 -11.25 21.39
N SER A 93 11.69 -11.87 20.30
CA SER A 93 12.13 -11.54 18.94
C SER A 93 11.05 -11.59 17.85
N MET A 94 9.88 -12.18 18.11
CA MET A 94 8.88 -12.45 17.07
C MET A 94 7.58 -11.70 17.31
N LEU A 95 7.06 -11.10 16.24
CA LEU A 95 5.72 -10.54 16.16
C LEU A 95 4.78 -11.61 15.60
N THR A 96 3.69 -11.90 16.31
CA THR A 96 2.65 -12.84 15.89
C THR A 96 1.28 -12.22 16.02
N PHE A 97 0.31 -12.74 15.27
CA PHE A 97 -1.09 -12.36 15.46
C PHE A 97 -1.64 -12.85 16.80
N THR A 98 -2.51 -12.04 17.38
CA THR A 98 -3.55 -12.52 18.28
C THR A 98 -4.77 -12.98 17.47
N ILE A 99 -5.77 -13.58 18.12
CA ILE A 99 -7.06 -13.90 17.48
C ILE A 99 -7.70 -12.61 16.91
N ALA A 100 -7.77 -11.54 17.72
CA ALA A 100 -8.33 -10.26 17.30
C ALA A 100 -7.56 -9.63 16.13
N GLY A 101 -6.23 -9.81 16.08
CA GLY A 101 -5.42 -9.35 14.96
C GLY A 101 -5.68 -10.10 13.67
N ALA A 102 -5.87 -11.42 13.74
CA ALA A 102 -6.22 -12.24 12.59
C ALA A 102 -7.59 -11.82 12.02
N GLU A 103 -8.59 -11.61 12.87
CA GLU A 103 -9.92 -11.12 12.46
C GLU A 103 -9.83 -9.73 11.81
N GLN A 104 -9.08 -8.81 12.43
CA GLN A 104 -8.89 -7.47 11.88
C GLN A 104 -8.13 -7.51 10.55
N PHE A 105 -7.14 -8.39 10.41
CA PHE A 105 -6.43 -8.60 9.15
C PHE A 105 -7.38 -9.08 8.06
N THR A 106 -8.22 -10.09 8.32
CA THR A 106 -9.22 -10.56 7.35
C THR A 106 -10.17 -9.45 6.91
N ARG A 107 -10.61 -8.58 7.83
CA ARG A 107 -11.43 -7.40 7.49
C ARG A 107 -10.69 -6.45 6.57
N ALA A 108 -9.43 -6.12 6.87
CA ALA A 108 -8.61 -5.22 6.07
C ALA A 108 -8.25 -5.82 4.71
N GLU A 109 -8.00 -7.13 4.64
CA GLU A 109 -7.69 -7.85 3.41
C GLU A 109 -8.88 -7.87 2.45
N THR A 110 -10.10 -8.11 2.96
CA THR A 110 -11.33 -7.99 2.17
C THR A 110 -11.52 -6.57 1.65
N LEU A 111 -11.31 -5.56 2.49
CA LEU A 111 -11.35 -4.16 2.06
C LEU A 111 -10.32 -3.86 0.96
N GLN A 112 -9.10 -4.40 1.06
CA GLN A 112 -8.08 -4.19 0.04
C GLN A 112 -8.42 -4.87 -1.29
N ARG A 113 -9.07 -6.04 -1.26
CA ARG A 113 -9.62 -6.68 -2.47
C ARG A 113 -10.71 -5.82 -3.11
N GLU A 114 -11.65 -5.31 -2.33
CA GLU A 114 -12.70 -4.40 -2.82
C GLU A 114 -12.10 -3.14 -3.45
N LEU A 115 -11.10 -2.55 -2.80
CA LEU A 115 -10.37 -1.40 -3.32
C LEU A 115 -9.60 -1.71 -4.61
N GLN A 116 -9.09 -2.93 -4.77
CA GLN A 116 -8.48 -3.34 -6.05
C GLN A 116 -9.53 -3.48 -7.14
N THR A 117 -10.66 -4.11 -6.86
CA THR A 117 -11.77 -4.19 -7.80
C THR A 117 -12.25 -2.80 -8.22
N GLU A 118 -12.38 -1.85 -7.27
CA GLU A 118 -12.72 -0.45 -7.55
C GLU A 118 -11.70 0.22 -8.49
N ARG A 119 -10.40 0.09 -8.20
CA ARG A 119 -9.34 0.68 -9.04
C ARG A 119 -9.29 0.12 -10.45
N MET A 120 -9.67 -1.15 -10.62
CA MET A 120 -9.64 -1.86 -11.90
C MET A 120 -10.91 -1.69 -12.73
N GLN A 121 -11.91 -0.94 -12.27
CA GLN A 121 -13.16 -0.73 -13.02
C GLN A 121 -12.88 -0.10 -14.40
N GLY A 122 -13.25 -0.83 -15.46
CA GLY A 122 -13.04 -0.40 -16.84
C GLY A 122 -11.59 -0.51 -17.35
N ILE A 123 -10.71 -1.19 -16.61
CA ILE A 123 -9.32 -1.46 -16.99
C ILE A 123 -9.16 -2.96 -17.23
N THR A 124 -8.72 -3.33 -18.41
CA THR A 124 -8.35 -4.72 -18.75
C THR A 124 -7.02 -5.11 -18.14
N GLU A 125 -6.76 -6.41 -17.99
CA GLU A 125 -5.48 -6.91 -17.48
C GLU A 125 -4.31 -6.46 -18.37
N ASP A 126 -4.49 -6.45 -19.70
CA ASP A 126 -3.48 -6.02 -20.66
C ASP A 126 -3.16 -4.51 -20.56
N GLU A 127 -4.18 -3.66 -20.37
CA GLU A 127 -3.99 -2.22 -20.13
C GLU A 127 -3.24 -1.96 -18.82
N PHE A 128 -3.59 -2.70 -17.77
CA PHE A 128 -2.90 -2.61 -16.49
C PHE A 128 -1.45 -3.06 -16.59
N ALA A 129 -1.20 -4.22 -17.19
CA ALA A 129 0.15 -4.75 -17.41
C ALA A 129 0.99 -3.77 -18.25
N THR A 130 0.43 -3.24 -19.35
CA THR A 130 1.08 -2.22 -20.18
C THR A 130 1.42 -0.98 -19.36
N THR A 131 0.50 -0.51 -18.53
CA THR A 131 0.72 0.65 -17.65
C THR A 131 1.89 0.40 -16.70
N ILE A 132 1.92 -0.76 -16.02
CA ILE A 132 3.01 -1.12 -15.09
C ILE A 132 4.36 -1.18 -15.83
N LEU A 133 4.42 -1.84 -16.99
CA LEU A 133 5.64 -1.95 -17.79
C LEU A 133 6.17 -0.57 -18.24
N VAL A 134 5.28 0.34 -18.65
CA VAL A 134 5.64 1.72 -18.99
C VAL A 134 6.21 2.46 -17.79
N LEU A 135 5.61 2.31 -16.60
CA LEU A 135 6.10 2.93 -15.37
C LEU A 135 7.47 2.37 -14.96
N GLN A 136 7.65 1.05 -14.98
CA GLN A 136 8.93 0.41 -14.71
C GLN A 136 10.03 0.93 -15.65
N ARG A 137 9.76 0.96 -16.97
CA ARG A 137 10.71 1.51 -17.94
C ARG A 137 11.00 2.99 -17.70
N THR A 138 9.98 3.77 -17.31
CA THR A 138 10.16 5.19 -17.01
C THR A 138 11.09 5.38 -15.81
N ILE A 139 10.94 4.56 -14.76
CA ILE A 139 11.80 4.57 -13.58
C ILE A 139 13.25 4.25 -13.96
N GLU A 140 13.46 3.18 -14.73
CA GLU A 140 14.80 2.82 -15.25
C GLU A 140 15.44 3.97 -16.05
N ASN A 141 14.68 4.57 -16.98
CA ASN A 141 15.17 5.64 -17.86
C ASN A 141 15.64 6.89 -17.10
N VAL A 142 15.08 7.16 -15.92
CA VAL A 142 15.48 8.30 -15.07
C VAL A 142 16.46 7.89 -13.96
N GLY A 143 16.97 6.66 -13.98
CA GLY A 143 17.90 6.15 -12.97
C GLY A 143 17.27 5.91 -11.60
N GLY A 144 15.95 5.75 -11.54
CA GLY A 144 15.25 5.34 -10.33
C GLY A 144 15.34 3.83 -10.10
N ASP A 145 15.05 3.42 -8.88
CA ASP A 145 14.89 2.02 -8.51
C ASP A 145 13.52 1.84 -7.84
N ALA A 146 12.83 0.78 -8.21
CA ALA A 146 11.54 0.42 -7.62
C ALA A 146 11.42 -1.10 -7.61
N TRP A 147 11.24 -1.65 -6.42
CA TRP A 147 10.99 -3.07 -6.22
C TRP A 147 9.64 -3.27 -5.55
N HIS A 148 8.87 -4.21 -6.07
CA HIS A 148 7.64 -4.70 -5.45
C HIS A 148 7.71 -6.23 -5.49
N TRP A 149 7.47 -6.88 -4.34
CA TRP A 149 7.37 -8.34 -4.21
C TRP A 149 6.21 -8.90 -5.02
#